data_AF-A0A523R4H4-F1
#
_entry.id   AF-A0A523R4H4-F1
#
_cell.length_a   1.000
_cell.length_b   1.000
_cell.length_c   1.000
_cell.angle_alpha   90.00
_cell.angle_beta   90.00
_cell.angle_gamma   90.00
#
_symmetry.space_group_name_H-M   'P 1'
#
loop_
_entity.id
_entity.type
_entity.pdbx_description
1 polymer ?
#
loop_
_entity_poly.entity_id
_entity_poly.type
_entity_poly.pdbx_seq_one_letter_code
_entity_poly.pdbx_strand_id
1 'polypeptide(L)'
;SGHVWLGRNGQMKKDTRKYENVLAVAWLYGAPAQLVVRADSGIKSVKDLVGKKVGVGNAGSGAFANCELFFSHMGIWDKIERNAMGYNDAAAAFGNNQLDAFWLFTAFPSGAVIMAAQTNDIALLNLDADAEASGFYKKYPYFGKLAVPAKTYKGVDYDAPSFQDSALWVANSKVPADVVYKLLSIIYTDEGLKHMVSQKKTFKHMSLQTGATNIVTPFHPGAIKFWKEKGMLK
;
A
#
# COMPACT_ATOMS: atom_id res chain seq x y z
N SER A 1 -4.18 -5.91 5.63
CA SER A 1 -4.62 -4.53 5.41
C SER A 1 -5.03 -3.89 6.72
N GLY A 2 -4.39 -2.78 7.08
CA GLY A 2 -4.74 -1.96 8.23
C GLY A 2 -6.16 -1.44 8.19
N HIS A 3 -6.65 -0.99 7.03
CA HIS A 3 -8.02 -0.48 6.90
C HIS A 3 -9.09 -1.54 7.13
N VAL A 4 -8.85 -2.79 6.72
CA VAL A 4 -9.76 -3.90 7.03
C VAL A 4 -9.78 -4.17 8.54
N TRP A 5 -8.64 -4.08 9.21
CA TRP A 5 -8.55 -4.20 10.66
C TRP A 5 -9.25 -3.03 11.39
N LEU A 6 -9.01 -1.78 10.97
CA LEU A 6 -9.67 -0.60 11.54
C LEU A 6 -11.20 -0.66 11.36
N GLY A 7 -11.67 -1.02 10.15
CA GLY A 7 -13.09 -1.18 9.85
C GLY A 7 -13.76 -2.25 10.70
N ARG A 8 -13.11 -3.40 10.89
CA ARG A 8 -13.62 -4.44 11.77
C ARG A 8 -13.77 -3.97 13.23
N ASN A 9 -12.84 -3.15 13.71
CA ASN A 9 -12.80 -2.69 15.09
C ASN A 9 -13.59 -1.40 15.35
N GLY A 10 -14.26 -0.81 14.34
CA GLY A 10 -14.98 0.46 14.48
C GLY A 10 -14.06 1.66 14.71
N GLN A 11 -12.84 1.58 14.18
CA GLN A 11 -11.77 2.59 14.34
C GLN A 11 -11.51 3.37 13.05
N MET A 12 -12.46 3.34 12.10
CA MET A 12 -12.36 4.15 10.90
C MET A 12 -12.60 5.63 11.24
N LYS A 13 -11.92 6.52 10.52
CA LYS A 13 -12.07 7.96 10.72
C LYS A 13 -13.52 8.37 10.48
N LYS A 14 -14.13 9.03 11.48
CA LYS A 14 -15.53 9.50 11.46
C LYS A 14 -16.56 8.38 11.20
N ASP A 15 -16.20 7.12 11.42
CA ASP A 15 -17.10 5.99 11.27
C ASP A 15 -16.80 4.92 12.34
N THR A 16 -17.67 4.84 13.34
CA THR A 16 -17.55 3.89 14.45
C THR A 16 -18.22 2.55 14.18
N ARG A 17 -18.83 2.36 13.01
CA ARG A 17 -19.48 1.09 12.64
C ARG A 17 -18.42 0.00 12.51
N LYS A 18 -18.78 -1.20 12.97
CA LYS A 18 -17.96 -2.40 12.81
C LYS A 18 -18.33 -3.13 11.53
N TYR A 19 -17.34 -3.36 10.68
CA TYR A 19 -17.48 -4.09 9.42
C TYR A 19 -16.96 -5.53 9.56
N GLU A 20 -17.67 -6.36 10.30
CA GLU A 20 -17.23 -7.72 10.62
C GLU A 20 -17.46 -8.73 9.47
N ASN A 21 -18.22 -8.32 8.45
CA ASN A 21 -18.56 -9.12 7.28
C ASN A 21 -17.50 -9.09 6.17
N VAL A 22 -16.39 -8.37 6.33
CA VAL A 22 -15.26 -8.41 5.39
C VAL A 22 -14.21 -9.38 5.93
N LEU A 23 -14.00 -10.49 5.22
CA LEU A 23 -13.11 -11.58 5.63
C LEU A 23 -11.94 -11.71 4.66
N ALA A 24 -10.77 -12.08 5.17
CA ALA A 24 -9.59 -12.32 4.34
C ALA A 24 -9.72 -13.63 3.55
N VAL A 25 -9.30 -13.59 2.29
CA VAL A 25 -9.18 -14.78 1.43
C VAL A 25 -7.71 -15.14 1.26
N ALA A 26 -6.88 -14.17 0.87
CA ALA A 26 -5.45 -14.37 0.68
C ALA A 26 -4.66 -13.07 0.77
N TRP A 27 -3.39 -13.19 1.14
CA TRP A 27 -2.40 -12.15 0.95
C TRP A 27 -1.86 -12.22 -0.48
N LEU A 28 -1.79 -11.07 -1.16
CA LEU A 28 -1.35 -11.00 -2.55
C LEU A 28 0.08 -10.47 -2.67
N TYR A 29 0.32 -9.29 -2.09
CA TYR A 29 1.62 -8.61 -2.09
C TYR A 29 1.64 -7.44 -1.10
N GLY A 30 2.83 -6.90 -0.84
CA GLY A 30 3.00 -5.65 -0.09
C GLY A 30 2.76 -4.41 -0.93
N ALA A 31 2.11 -3.40 -0.34
CA ALA A 31 1.88 -2.10 -0.94
C ALA A 31 2.65 -1.03 -0.13
N PRO A 32 3.89 -0.71 -0.53
CA PRO A 32 4.70 0.29 0.14
C PRO A 32 4.25 1.72 -0.12
N ALA A 33 4.43 2.55 0.90
CA ALA A 33 4.40 3.99 0.78
C ALA A 33 5.61 4.47 -0.04
N GLN A 34 5.38 5.38 -0.97
CA GLN A 34 6.40 6.07 -1.74
C GLN A 34 6.02 7.54 -1.77
N LEU A 35 6.95 8.42 -1.39
CA LEU A 35 6.76 9.85 -1.44
C LEU A 35 7.85 10.44 -2.32
N VAL A 36 7.43 10.88 -3.50
CA VAL A 36 8.31 11.39 -4.56
C VAL A 36 8.41 12.90 -4.43
N VAL A 37 9.64 13.42 -4.49
CA VAL A 37 9.97 14.85 -4.51
C VAL A 37 10.99 15.13 -5.61
N ARG A 38 11.23 16.40 -5.94
CA ARG A 38 12.38 16.78 -6.79
C ARG A 38 13.68 16.61 -6.01
N ALA A 39 14.73 16.09 -6.65
CA ALA A 39 16.00 15.81 -5.97
C ALA A 39 16.65 17.07 -5.35
N ASP A 40 16.47 18.22 -5.99
CA ASP A 40 17.00 19.54 -5.62
C ASP A 40 16.04 20.36 -4.74
N SER A 41 14.84 19.86 -4.42
CA SER A 41 13.81 20.60 -3.66
C SER A 41 14.20 21.01 -2.24
N GLY A 42 15.26 20.42 -1.67
CA GLY A 42 15.61 20.55 -0.26
C GLY A 42 14.68 19.80 0.70
N ILE A 43 13.61 19.14 0.20
CA ILE A 43 12.68 18.33 1.01
C ILE A 43 13.37 17.01 1.36
N LYS A 44 13.61 16.76 2.66
CA LYS A 44 14.31 15.56 3.15
C LYS A 44 13.45 14.68 4.05
N SER A 45 12.37 15.23 4.60
CA SER A 45 11.43 14.54 5.49
C SER A 45 9.99 14.95 5.19
N VAL A 46 9.04 14.18 5.72
CA VAL A 46 7.60 14.51 5.62
C VAL A 46 7.30 15.88 6.25
N LYS A 47 8.04 16.30 7.28
CA LYS A 47 7.83 17.60 7.94
C LYS A 47 8.14 18.78 7.02
N ASP A 48 9.03 18.62 6.05
CA ASP A 48 9.41 19.67 5.10
C ASP A 48 8.31 19.94 4.05
N LEU A 49 7.23 19.12 4.03
CA LEU A 49 6.07 19.33 3.17
C LEU A 49 5.13 20.43 3.67
N VAL A 50 5.33 20.99 4.87
CA VAL A 50 4.48 22.10 5.37
C VAL A 50 4.48 23.26 4.37
N GLY A 51 3.29 23.69 3.95
CA GLY A 51 3.06 24.72 2.94
C GLY A 51 3.24 24.27 1.49
N LYS A 52 3.57 22.99 1.25
CA LYS A 52 3.81 22.43 -0.09
C LYS A 52 2.54 21.86 -0.72
N LYS A 53 2.55 21.77 -2.05
CA LYS A 53 1.51 21.15 -2.89
C LYS A 53 1.79 19.67 -3.06
N VAL A 54 0.91 18.84 -2.50
CA VAL A 54 1.14 17.39 -2.47
C VAL A 54 -0.01 16.65 -3.13
N GLY A 55 0.31 15.81 -4.11
CA GLY A 55 -0.61 14.82 -4.66
C GLY A 55 -0.85 13.72 -3.64
N VAL A 56 -2.05 13.60 -3.07
CA VAL A 56 -2.34 12.71 -1.93
C VAL A 56 -3.06 11.41 -2.33
N GLY A 57 -3.20 11.14 -3.63
CA GLY A 57 -3.96 10.00 -4.16
C GLY A 57 -5.44 10.32 -4.38
N ASN A 58 -6.14 9.41 -5.06
CA ASN A 58 -7.56 9.58 -5.41
C ASN A 58 -8.45 9.65 -4.17
N ALA A 59 -9.42 10.55 -4.16
CA ALA A 59 -10.45 10.59 -3.13
C ALA A 59 -11.15 9.21 -3.00
N GLY A 60 -11.32 8.75 -1.76
CA GLY A 60 -11.90 7.43 -1.47
C GLY A 60 -10.96 6.23 -1.69
N SER A 61 -9.73 6.44 -2.17
CA SER A 61 -8.76 5.35 -2.35
C SER A 61 -8.03 4.99 -1.05
N GLY A 62 -7.53 3.76 -0.98
CA GLY A 62 -6.64 3.34 0.11
C GLY A 62 -5.33 4.13 0.16
N ALA A 63 -4.87 4.68 -0.98
CA ALA A 63 -3.68 5.53 -1.02
C ALA A 63 -3.91 6.85 -0.29
N PHE A 64 -5.04 7.49 -0.56
CA PHE A 64 -5.48 8.71 0.12
C PHE A 64 -5.66 8.46 1.61
N ALA A 65 -6.37 7.39 1.99
CA ALA A 65 -6.60 7.08 3.39
C ALA A 65 -5.29 6.83 4.16
N ASN A 66 -4.31 6.15 3.55
CA ASN A 66 -3.00 5.95 4.17
C ASN A 66 -2.15 7.23 4.22
N CYS A 67 -2.21 8.08 3.17
CA CYS A 67 -1.56 9.38 3.18
C CYS A 67 -2.11 10.25 4.32
N GLU A 68 -3.43 10.35 4.42
CA GLU A 68 -4.12 11.08 5.48
C GLU A 68 -3.76 10.55 6.86
N LEU A 69 -3.79 9.23 7.07
CA LEU A 69 -3.46 8.60 8.35
C LEU A 69 -2.02 8.94 8.77
N PHE A 70 -1.06 8.75 7.86
CA PHE A 70 0.35 9.00 8.16
C PHE A 70 0.65 10.49 8.35
N PHE A 71 0.16 11.36 7.46
CA PHE A 71 0.39 12.81 7.57
C PHE A 71 -0.34 13.44 8.75
N SER A 72 -1.49 12.88 9.16
CA SER A 72 -2.17 13.29 10.40
C SER A 72 -1.36 12.87 11.62
N HIS A 73 -0.79 11.66 11.62
CA HIS A 73 0.12 11.21 12.67
C HIS A 73 1.37 12.09 12.76
N MET A 74 1.92 12.52 11.63
CA MET A 74 3.04 13.46 11.56
C MET A 74 2.65 14.92 11.87
N GLY A 75 1.37 15.22 12.05
CA GLY A 75 0.88 16.56 12.40
C GLY A 75 0.97 17.59 11.27
N ILE A 76 0.99 17.14 10.02
CA ILE A 76 1.13 17.99 8.82
C ILE A 76 -0.07 17.95 7.87
N TRP A 77 -1.04 17.05 8.06
CA TRP A 77 -2.16 16.85 7.12
C TRP A 77 -2.92 18.13 6.76
N ASP A 78 -3.18 19.00 7.74
CA ASP A 78 -3.89 20.27 7.55
C ASP A 78 -2.93 21.45 7.32
N LYS A 79 -1.63 21.18 7.14
CA LYS A 79 -0.58 22.17 6.89
C LYS A 79 0.00 22.10 5.49
N ILE A 80 -0.58 21.29 4.60
CA ILE A 80 -0.18 21.13 3.20
C ILE A 80 -1.34 21.51 2.27
N GLU A 81 -1.03 21.88 1.03
CA GLU A 81 -2.03 22.02 -0.02
C GLU A 81 -2.30 20.63 -0.64
N ARG A 82 -3.39 20.00 -0.20
CA ARG A 82 -3.77 18.63 -0.59
C ARG A 82 -4.41 18.62 -1.98
N ASN A 83 -3.82 17.85 -2.89
CA ASN A 83 -4.31 17.65 -4.25
C ASN A 83 -4.75 16.19 -4.42
N ALA A 84 -6.06 15.93 -4.39
CA ALA A 84 -6.60 14.57 -4.52
C ALA A 84 -6.73 14.16 -5.99
N MET A 85 -5.85 13.28 -6.48
CA MET A 85 -5.78 12.88 -7.89
C MET A 85 -5.08 11.52 -8.06
N GLY A 86 -5.20 10.94 -9.25
CA GLY A 86 -4.62 9.63 -9.57
C GLY A 86 -3.10 9.69 -9.66
N TYR A 87 -2.42 8.55 -9.56
CA TYR A 87 -0.95 8.52 -9.59
C TYR A 87 -0.37 9.09 -10.89
N ASN A 88 -0.98 8.77 -12.03
CA ASN A 88 -0.51 9.27 -13.33
C ASN A 88 -0.76 10.78 -13.46
N ASP A 89 -1.93 11.26 -13.03
CA ASP A 89 -2.24 12.69 -13.02
C ASP A 89 -1.30 13.45 -12.08
N ALA A 90 -1.00 12.88 -10.91
CA ALA A 90 -0.03 13.43 -9.96
C ALA A 90 1.38 13.48 -10.55
N ALA A 91 1.81 12.44 -11.26
CA ALA A 91 3.11 12.43 -11.94
C ALA A 91 3.18 13.49 -13.05
N ALA A 92 2.11 13.68 -13.82
CA ALA A 92 2.03 14.72 -14.85
C ALA A 92 2.02 16.13 -14.23
N ALA A 93 1.20 16.37 -13.21
CA ALA A 93 1.14 17.64 -12.48
C ALA A 93 2.48 17.96 -11.79
N PHE A 94 3.13 16.94 -11.21
CA PHE A 94 4.47 17.04 -10.66
C PHE A 94 5.46 17.48 -11.75
N GLY A 95 5.49 16.81 -12.90
CA GLY A 95 6.35 17.18 -14.03
C GLY A 95 6.13 18.61 -14.54
N ASN A 96 4.89 19.10 -14.46
CA ASN A 96 4.52 20.47 -14.83
C ASN A 96 4.75 21.52 -13.73
N ASN A 97 5.48 21.19 -12.66
CA ASN A 97 5.73 22.06 -11.50
C ASN A 97 4.45 22.51 -10.77
N GLN A 98 3.35 21.77 -10.90
CA GLN A 98 2.10 22.06 -10.19
C GLN A 98 2.06 21.40 -8.81
N LEU A 99 2.88 20.37 -8.58
CA LEU A 99 3.07 19.72 -7.29
C LEU A 99 4.54 19.74 -6.89
N ASP A 100 4.80 19.93 -5.60
CA ASP A 100 6.13 19.80 -4.99
C ASP A 100 6.46 18.33 -4.68
N ALA A 101 5.44 17.53 -4.41
CA ALA A 101 5.56 16.12 -4.07
C ALA A 101 4.32 15.33 -4.47
N PHE A 102 4.45 14.01 -4.60
CA PHE A 102 3.28 13.14 -4.71
C PHE A 102 3.48 11.81 -3.99
N TRP A 103 2.39 11.35 -3.39
CA TRP A 103 2.29 10.14 -2.60
C TRP A 103 1.74 8.98 -3.43
N LEU A 104 2.31 7.80 -3.20
CA LEU A 104 1.77 6.55 -3.67
C LEU A 104 1.75 5.53 -2.54
N PHE A 105 0.77 4.62 -2.62
CA PHE A 105 0.68 3.47 -1.74
C PHE A 105 0.39 2.24 -2.59
N THR A 106 1.44 1.69 -3.20
CA THR A 106 1.34 0.66 -4.23
C THR A 106 2.68 -0.06 -4.38
N ALA A 107 2.64 -1.28 -4.91
CA ALA A 107 3.83 -2.03 -5.28
C ALA A 107 4.72 -1.25 -6.26
N PHE A 108 6.04 -1.49 -6.17
CA PHE A 108 7.05 -0.99 -7.09
C PHE A 108 7.50 -2.07 -8.09
N PRO A 109 8.00 -1.67 -9.27
CA PRO A 109 8.00 -0.30 -9.78
C PRO A 109 6.59 0.18 -10.18
N SER A 110 6.29 1.45 -9.94
CA SER A 110 5.06 2.12 -10.36
C SER A 110 5.29 2.89 -11.66
N GLY A 111 4.37 2.75 -12.64
CA GLY A 111 4.45 3.48 -13.91
C GLY A 111 4.44 5.00 -13.73
N ALA A 112 3.72 5.52 -12.74
CA ALA A 112 3.69 6.95 -12.42
C ALA A 112 5.06 7.47 -11.95
N VAL A 113 5.77 6.71 -11.11
CA VAL A 113 7.10 7.11 -10.64
C VAL A 113 8.14 6.97 -11.75
N ILE A 114 8.02 5.94 -12.61
CA ILE A 114 8.84 5.80 -13.82
C ILE A 114 8.66 7.04 -14.71
N MET A 115 7.43 7.46 -14.97
CA MET A 115 7.11 8.63 -15.80
C MET A 115 7.68 9.93 -15.20
N ALA A 116 7.52 10.13 -13.89
CA ALA A 116 8.09 11.28 -13.20
C ALA A 116 9.62 11.31 -13.32
N ALA A 117 10.29 10.16 -13.11
CA ALA A 117 11.74 10.02 -13.21
C ALA A 117 12.29 10.15 -14.65
N GLN A 118 11.45 9.97 -15.68
CA GLN A 118 11.87 10.16 -17.07
C GLN A 118 12.05 11.63 -17.41
N THR A 119 11.26 12.51 -16.81
CA THR A 119 11.17 13.94 -17.15
C THR A 119 11.72 14.86 -16.06
N ASN A 120 12.04 14.33 -14.87
CA ASN A 120 12.53 15.09 -13.73
C ASN A 120 13.61 14.30 -12.98
N ASP A 121 14.53 15.02 -12.34
CA ASP A 121 15.38 14.43 -11.31
C ASP A 121 14.59 14.30 -10.01
N ILE A 122 14.36 13.06 -9.58
CA ILE A 122 13.52 12.75 -8.42
C ILE A 122 14.32 12.18 -7.26
N ALA A 123 13.74 12.30 -6.07
CA ALA A 123 14.15 11.56 -4.88
C ALA A 123 12.94 10.89 -4.22
N LEU A 124 13.19 9.80 -3.49
CA LEU A 124 12.22 9.16 -2.62
C LEU A 124 12.57 9.48 -1.16
N LEU A 125 11.61 10.01 -0.41
CA LEU A 125 11.84 10.28 1.02
C LEU A 125 11.97 8.96 1.81
N ASN A 126 12.82 8.97 2.84
CA ASN A 126 12.94 7.88 3.80
C ASN A 126 11.77 7.92 4.80
N LEU A 127 10.71 7.18 4.48
CA LEU A 127 9.49 7.16 5.29
C LEU A 127 9.62 6.27 6.53
N ASP A 128 10.54 5.30 6.55
CA ASP A 128 10.80 4.49 7.75
C ASP A 128 11.40 5.33 8.87
N ALA A 129 12.31 6.25 8.55
CA ALA A 129 12.90 7.15 9.54
C ALA A 129 11.83 8.05 10.20
N ASP A 130 10.93 8.62 9.39
CA ASP A 130 9.82 9.44 9.89
C ASP A 130 8.81 8.60 10.71
N ALA A 131 8.51 7.38 10.27
CA ALA A 131 7.63 6.46 10.98
C ALA A 131 8.22 6.02 12.34
N GLU A 132 9.51 5.67 12.38
CA GLU A 132 10.20 5.25 13.60
C GLU A 132 10.27 6.40 14.61
N ALA A 133 10.76 7.56 14.20
CA ALA A 133 10.95 8.72 15.07
C ALA A 133 9.64 9.26 15.66
N SER A 134 8.52 9.10 14.95
CA SER A 134 7.19 9.52 15.41
C SER A 134 6.44 8.47 16.23
N GLY A 135 6.99 7.26 16.42
CA GLY A 135 6.29 6.15 17.08
C GLY A 135 5.12 5.58 16.27
N PHE A 136 5.10 5.79 14.95
CA PHE A 136 4.02 5.35 14.05
C PHE A 136 3.74 3.85 14.17
N TYR A 137 4.79 3.03 14.18
CA TYR A 137 4.67 1.57 14.27
C TYR A 137 4.08 1.09 15.60
N LYS A 138 4.28 1.85 16.69
CA LYS A 138 3.65 1.53 17.99
C LYS A 138 2.14 1.74 17.95
N LYS A 139 1.70 2.79 17.26
CA LYS A 139 0.28 3.14 17.12
C LYS A 139 -0.44 2.27 16.07
N TYR A 140 0.26 1.90 15.01
CA TYR A 140 -0.29 1.16 13.87
C TYR A 140 0.56 -0.09 13.58
N PRO A 141 0.47 -1.13 14.43
CA PRO A 141 1.37 -2.29 14.40
C PRO A 141 1.16 -3.23 13.20
N TYR A 142 0.18 -2.93 12.34
CA TYR A 142 -0.09 -3.69 11.11
C TYR A 142 0.71 -3.21 9.89
N PHE A 143 1.43 -2.09 9.99
CA PHE A 143 2.38 -1.69 8.94
C PHE A 143 3.70 -2.42 9.11
N GLY A 144 4.20 -3.00 8.01
CA GLY A 144 5.51 -3.64 7.97
C GLY A 144 6.58 -2.72 7.40
N LYS A 145 7.84 -2.93 7.79
CA LYS A 145 9.00 -2.22 7.22
C LYS A 145 9.45 -2.86 5.91
N LEU A 146 10.03 -2.05 5.03
CA LEU A 146 10.76 -2.49 3.84
C LEU A 146 11.68 -1.37 3.32
N ALA A 147 12.30 -1.57 2.16
CA ALA A 147 12.81 -0.49 1.33
C ALA A 147 12.40 -0.67 -0.14
N VAL A 148 12.21 0.43 -0.85
CA VAL A 148 12.24 0.41 -2.33
C VAL A 148 13.70 0.29 -2.75
N PRO A 149 14.12 -0.78 -3.45
CA PRO A 149 15.52 -0.99 -3.78
C PRO A 149 16.10 0.11 -4.66
N ALA A 150 17.39 0.37 -4.51
CA ALA A 150 18.18 1.20 -5.39
C ALA A 150 17.97 0.79 -6.86
N LYS A 151 18.03 1.78 -7.76
CA LYS A 151 17.87 1.60 -9.22
C LYS A 151 16.50 1.06 -9.65
N THR A 152 15.51 1.02 -8.76
CA THR A 152 14.11 0.75 -9.13
C THR A 152 13.58 1.85 -10.06
N TYR A 153 14.02 3.10 -9.87
CA TYR A 153 13.68 4.25 -10.70
C TYR A 153 14.95 4.97 -11.15
N LYS A 154 14.90 5.59 -12.33
CA LYS A 154 16.00 6.41 -12.87
C LYS A 154 16.34 7.52 -11.87
N GLY A 155 17.63 7.74 -11.61
CA GLY A 155 18.12 8.79 -10.71
C GLY A 155 18.03 8.48 -9.21
N VAL A 156 17.43 7.35 -8.82
CA VAL A 156 17.37 6.89 -7.42
C VAL A 156 18.33 5.72 -7.25
N ASP A 157 19.56 6.00 -6.85
CA ASP A 157 20.67 5.04 -6.74
C ASP A 157 20.92 4.52 -5.32
N TYR A 158 20.01 4.83 -4.39
CA TYR A 158 19.99 4.37 -3.01
C TYR A 158 18.73 3.56 -2.70
N ASP A 159 18.83 2.66 -1.73
CA ASP A 159 17.64 2.04 -1.14
C ASP A 159 16.84 3.12 -0.39
N ALA A 160 15.54 3.22 -0.65
CA ALA A 160 14.66 4.17 0.02
C ALA A 160 13.81 3.43 1.07
N PRO A 161 14.17 3.49 2.37
CA PRO A 161 13.44 2.80 3.42
C PRO A 161 12.03 3.37 3.60
N SER A 162 11.07 2.48 3.84
CA SER A 162 9.65 2.83 3.90
C SER A 162 8.87 1.80 4.73
N PHE A 163 7.55 2.01 4.80
CA PHE A 163 6.59 1.07 5.35
C PHE A 163 5.58 0.63 4.29
N GLN A 164 4.92 -0.50 4.54
CA GLN A 164 3.87 -1.06 3.69
C GLN A 164 2.70 -1.58 4.49
N ASP A 165 1.55 -1.62 3.83
CA ASP A 165 0.44 -2.48 4.22
C ASP A 165 0.34 -3.67 3.25
N SER A 166 -0.50 -4.63 3.58
CA SER A 166 -0.79 -5.79 2.73
C SER A 166 -1.96 -5.53 1.78
N ALA A 167 -1.74 -5.79 0.49
CA ALA A 167 -2.82 -5.96 -0.47
C ALA A 167 -3.46 -7.34 -0.24
N LEU A 168 -4.73 -7.33 0.19
CA LEU A 168 -5.48 -8.53 0.49
C LEU A 168 -6.56 -8.76 -0.56
N TRP A 169 -6.73 -10.03 -0.93
CA TRP A 169 -8.00 -10.50 -1.47
C TRP A 169 -8.95 -10.72 -0.29
N VAL A 170 -10.11 -10.07 -0.33
CA VAL A 170 -11.16 -10.18 0.66
C VAL A 170 -12.47 -10.64 0.03
N ALA A 171 -13.35 -11.23 0.84
CA ALA A 171 -14.71 -11.62 0.46
C ALA A 171 -15.69 -11.20 1.56
N ASN A 172 -16.94 -10.94 1.17
CA ASN A 172 -18.01 -10.78 2.15
C ASN A 172 -18.30 -12.12 2.84
N SER A 173 -18.66 -12.11 4.13
CA SER A 173 -19.01 -13.32 4.88
C SER A 173 -20.22 -14.06 4.31
N LYS A 174 -21.04 -13.40 3.47
CA LYS A 174 -22.17 -14.00 2.75
C LYS A 174 -21.79 -14.73 1.46
N VAL A 175 -20.53 -14.66 1.02
CA VAL A 175 -20.10 -15.43 -0.15
C VAL A 175 -20.04 -16.92 0.24
N PRO A 176 -20.63 -17.83 -0.55
CA PRO A 176 -20.57 -19.26 -0.24
C PRO A 176 -19.12 -19.77 -0.10
N ALA A 177 -18.90 -20.65 0.89
CA ALA A 177 -17.56 -21.16 1.21
C ALA A 177 -16.94 -21.97 0.06
N ASP A 178 -17.77 -22.73 -0.66
CA ASP A 178 -17.40 -23.51 -1.83
C ASP A 178 -16.92 -22.62 -2.99
N VAL A 179 -17.53 -21.44 -3.19
CA VAL A 179 -17.09 -20.46 -4.19
C VAL A 179 -15.70 -19.94 -3.88
N VAL A 180 -15.45 -19.50 -2.64
CA VAL A 180 -14.12 -19.00 -2.24
C VAL A 180 -13.06 -20.10 -2.32
N TYR A 181 -13.39 -21.32 -1.86
CA TYR A 181 -12.50 -22.47 -1.97
C TYR A 181 -12.17 -22.79 -3.43
N LYS A 182 -13.17 -22.84 -4.30
CA LYS A 182 -12.99 -23.14 -5.73
C LYS A 182 -12.10 -22.12 -6.41
N LEU A 183 -12.29 -20.83 -6.14
CA LEU A 183 -11.44 -19.77 -6.73
C LEU A 183 -9.99 -19.89 -6.25
N LEU A 184 -9.75 -20.14 -4.96
CA LEU A 184 -8.41 -20.40 -4.45
C LEU A 184 -7.76 -21.61 -5.13
N SER A 185 -8.51 -22.70 -5.28
CA SER A 185 -8.04 -23.93 -5.95
C SER A 185 -7.71 -23.76 -7.42
N ILE A 186 -8.33 -22.79 -8.11
CA ILE A 186 -7.99 -22.43 -9.50
C ILE A 186 -6.75 -21.53 -9.54
N ILE A 187 -6.66 -20.56 -8.65
CA ILE A 187 -5.59 -19.53 -8.68
C ILE A 187 -4.26 -20.08 -8.19
N TYR A 188 -4.25 -20.90 -7.14
CA TYR A 188 -3.04 -21.39 -6.47
C TYR A 188 -2.54 -22.73 -7.03
N THR A 189 -2.75 -22.97 -8.33
CA THR A 189 -1.98 -23.96 -9.11
C THR A 189 -0.75 -23.30 -9.72
N ASP A 190 0.19 -24.09 -10.23
CA ASP A 190 1.37 -23.55 -10.92
C ASP A 190 0.97 -22.73 -12.15
N GLU A 191 0.00 -23.19 -12.93
CA GLU A 191 -0.55 -22.47 -14.09
C GLU A 191 -1.28 -21.19 -13.66
N GLY A 192 -2.07 -21.26 -12.60
CA GLY A 192 -2.82 -20.12 -12.06
C GLY A 192 -1.89 -19.02 -11.58
N LEU A 193 -0.86 -19.37 -10.81
CA LEU A 193 0.14 -18.41 -10.33
C LEU A 193 0.97 -17.82 -11.48
N LYS A 194 1.37 -18.64 -12.46
CA LYS A 194 2.02 -18.15 -13.69
C LYS A 194 1.15 -17.17 -14.46
N HIS A 195 -0.15 -17.46 -14.57
CA HIS A 195 -1.11 -16.55 -15.19
C HIS A 195 -1.20 -15.23 -14.43
N MET A 196 -1.28 -15.25 -13.10
CA MET A 196 -1.29 -14.02 -12.30
C MET A 196 -0.04 -13.17 -12.56
N VAL A 197 1.15 -13.78 -12.58
CA VAL A 197 2.41 -13.06 -12.86
C VAL A 197 2.41 -12.40 -14.25
N SER A 198 1.79 -13.02 -15.26
CA SER A 198 1.71 -12.45 -16.61
C SER A 198 0.82 -11.20 -16.67
N GLN A 199 -0.17 -11.09 -15.80
CA GLN A 199 -1.02 -9.90 -15.70
C GLN A 199 -0.33 -8.73 -15.01
N LYS A 200 0.45 -9.01 -13.95
CA LYS A 200 1.23 -7.99 -13.24
C LYS A 200 2.42 -8.63 -12.54
N LYS A 201 3.63 -8.12 -12.82
CA LYS A 201 4.89 -8.63 -12.23
C LYS A 201 4.89 -8.74 -10.71
N THR A 202 4.14 -7.87 -10.00
CA THR A 202 4.01 -7.91 -8.53
C THR A 202 3.40 -9.22 -8.02
N PHE A 203 2.57 -9.90 -8.81
CA PHE A 203 1.98 -11.18 -8.39
C PHE A 203 3.00 -12.32 -8.23
N LYS A 204 4.28 -12.10 -8.58
CA LYS A 204 5.38 -13.02 -8.23
C LYS A 204 5.53 -13.28 -6.72
N HIS A 205 4.93 -12.44 -5.89
CA HIS A 205 4.92 -12.60 -4.43
C HIS A 205 3.80 -13.55 -3.95
N MET A 206 2.82 -13.87 -4.80
CA MET A 206 1.79 -14.87 -4.47
C MET A 206 2.39 -16.27 -4.50
N SER A 207 2.23 -17.01 -3.41
CA SER A 207 2.53 -18.43 -3.33
C SER A 207 1.66 -19.09 -2.26
N LEU A 208 1.70 -20.42 -2.19
CA LEU A 208 1.04 -21.13 -1.07
C LEU A 208 1.61 -20.67 0.28
N GLN A 209 2.93 -20.51 0.36
CA GLN A 209 3.65 -20.14 1.58
C GLN A 209 3.33 -18.74 2.08
N THR A 210 3.03 -17.80 1.18
CA THR A 210 2.74 -16.41 1.55
C THR A 210 1.25 -16.13 1.69
N GLY A 211 0.39 -16.89 1.01
CA GLY A 211 -1.04 -16.57 0.83
C GLY A 211 -1.86 -16.50 2.13
N ALA A 212 -1.44 -17.18 3.19
CA ALA A 212 -2.07 -17.12 4.51
C ALA A 212 -1.30 -16.29 5.55
N THR A 213 -0.21 -15.61 5.15
CA THR A 213 0.65 -14.83 6.05
C THR A 213 0.29 -13.35 6.05
N ASN A 214 0.80 -12.58 7.02
CA ASN A 214 0.63 -11.12 7.10
C ASN A 214 -0.84 -10.65 7.09
N ILE A 215 -1.73 -11.46 7.66
CA ILE A 215 -3.17 -11.20 7.76
C ILE A 215 -3.56 -11.19 9.24
N VAL A 216 -4.13 -10.06 9.68
CA VAL A 216 -4.69 -9.87 11.03
C VAL A 216 -6.22 -9.92 11.04
N THR A 217 -6.83 -10.09 9.86
CA THR A 217 -8.29 -10.17 9.68
C THR A 217 -8.71 -11.64 9.67
N PRO A 218 -9.83 -12.02 10.31
CA PRO A 218 -10.34 -13.39 10.22
C PRO A 218 -10.54 -13.84 8.78
N PHE A 219 -10.17 -15.09 8.51
CA PHE A 219 -10.30 -15.69 7.18
C PHE A 219 -11.74 -16.09 6.87
N HIS A 220 -12.07 -16.06 5.59
CA HIS A 220 -13.32 -16.61 5.06
C HIS A 220 -13.35 -18.13 5.25
N PRO A 221 -14.50 -18.77 5.58
CA PRO A 221 -14.57 -20.22 5.79
C PRO A 221 -14.00 -21.07 4.65
N GLY A 222 -14.27 -20.67 3.40
CA GLY A 222 -13.69 -21.32 2.21
C GLY A 222 -12.16 -21.19 2.13
N ALA A 223 -11.61 -20.06 2.57
CA ALA A 223 -10.17 -19.85 2.64
C ALA A 223 -9.54 -20.65 3.78
N ILE A 224 -10.18 -20.72 4.96
CA ILE A 224 -9.75 -21.57 6.07
C ILE A 224 -9.60 -23.01 5.61
N LYS A 225 -10.62 -23.55 4.92
CA LYS A 225 -10.58 -24.92 4.39
C LYS A 225 -9.39 -25.12 3.44
N PHE A 226 -9.26 -24.25 2.43
CA PHE A 226 -8.18 -24.33 1.44
C PHE A 226 -6.79 -24.27 2.09
N TRP A 227 -6.55 -23.28 2.94
CA TRP A 227 -5.23 -23.07 3.55
C TRP A 227 -4.86 -24.14 4.56
N LYS A 228 -5.81 -24.72 5.31
CA LYS A 228 -5.55 -25.88 6.17
C LYS A 228 -5.17 -27.12 5.35
N GLU A 229 -5.88 -27.41 4.27
CA GLU A 229 -5.54 -28.53 3.36
C GLU A 229 -4.15 -28.39 2.73
N LYS A 230 -3.70 -27.15 2.49
CA LYS A 230 -2.34 -26.85 2.00
C LYS A 230 -1.30 -26.72 3.11
N GLY A 231 -1.67 -26.95 4.38
CA GLY A 231 -0.77 -26.88 5.54
C GLY A 231 -0.32 -25.47 5.94
N MET A 232 -1.00 -24.43 5.44
CA MET A 232 -0.63 -23.02 5.63
C MET A 232 -1.35 -22.35 6.80
N LEU A 233 -2.44 -22.96 7.29
CA LEU A 233 -3.11 -22.61 8.54
C LEU A 233 -3.18 -23.84 9.45
N LYS A 234 -3.09 -23.61 10.76
CA LYS A 234 -3.33 -24.63 11.79
C LYS A 234 -4.82 -24.77 12.09
#